data_AF-A0A974YAK8-F1
#
_entry.id   AF-A0A974YAK8-F1
#
_cell.length_a   1.000
_cell.length_b   1.000
_cell.length_c   1.000
_cell.angle_alpha   90.00
_cell.angle_beta   90.00
_cell.angle_gamma   90.00
#
_symmetry.space_group_name_H-M   'P 1'
#
loop_
_entity.id
_entity.type
_entity.pdbx_description
1 polymer ?
#
loop_
_entity_poly.entity_id
_entity_poly.type
_entity_poly.pdbx_seq_one_letter_code
_entity_poly.pdbx_strand_id
1 'polypeptide(L)'
;MAASVTDRFLRYVVIDTQSDAKSQSQPSTEKQKNLGRLLVEELLEIGISDAHLDEHGYVYATIPSNTPKNNVPVICICAHMDTAPDFSGTNVKPQIVKNYQGGDIRLPGDTNQVIRVSDHPVLKDLIGHDIVTSDGTTLLGADDKAGIAEIMAAAEFLINNPDIKHGTIRILFTTDEEIGRGVDKVDLKKLGADFGYTLDGETAGTIEDETFSADAVEIAIKGVAIHPGFAYGKMENAIRIAGDIIARLPRDKAPETTKGRDGFIHPTGVTGVMEKANWSFIIRDFTEEGLKTKEALLENITKEVMKAYPGSSYTFTVKEQYRNMKVVLDKNPEIVENAVEAVRRAGMEPVRGSIRGGTDGSRLSFMGLPCPNIFAGGHAFHSPLEFVSSQDMEKAVKTVVELAKVWEERA
;
A
#
# COMPACT_ATOMS: atom_id res chain seq x y z
N MET A 1 -5.66 -32.88 -1.76
CA MET A 1 -4.76 -32.13 -0.86
C MET A 1 -5.22 -30.68 -0.91
N ALA A 2 -5.30 -30.00 0.24
CA ALA A 2 -5.57 -28.57 0.27
C ALA A 2 -4.51 -27.83 -0.58
N ALA A 3 -4.91 -26.79 -1.31
CA ALA A 3 -3.98 -26.02 -2.14
C ALA A 3 -2.98 -25.29 -1.23
N SER A 4 -1.69 -25.30 -1.57
CA SER A 4 -0.71 -24.52 -0.82
C SER A 4 -0.93 -23.01 -1.01
N VAL A 5 -0.35 -22.19 -0.12
CA VAL A 5 -0.36 -20.72 -0.30
C VAL A 5 0.24 -20.31 -1.64
N THR A 6 1.29 -21.01 -2.09
CA THR A 6 1.91 -20.77 -3.40
C THR A 6 0.97 -21.16 -4.55
N ASP A 7 0.24 -22.28 -4.45
CA ASP A 7 -0.74 -22.66 -5.49
C ASP A 7 -1.89 -21.64 -5.61
N ARG A 8 -2.34 -21.09 -4.48
CA ARG A 8 -3.32 -19.99 -4.45
C ARG A 8 -2.75 -18.75 -5.12
N PHE A 9 -1.58 -18.31 -4.67
CA PHE A 9 -0.89 -17.15 -5.22
C PHE A 9 -0.73 -17.22 -6.74
N LEU A 10 -0.22 -18.34 -7.28
CA LEU A 10 -0.03 -18.55 -8.71
C LEU A 10 -1.33 -18.47 -9.52
N ARG A 11 -2.47 -18.86 -8.94
CA ARG A 11 -3.80 -18.71 -9.58
C ARG A 11 -4.30 -17.27 -9.55
N TYR A 12 -3.97 -16.51 -8.51
CA TYR A 12 -4.45 -15.13 -8.36
C TYR A 12 -3.63 -14.15 -9.22
N VAL A 13 -2.32 -14.30 -9.30
CA VAL A 13 -1.44 -13.37 -10.04
C VAL A 13 -1.75 -13.30 -11.53
N VAL A 14 -2.24 -14.39 -12.13
CA VAL A 14 -2.60 -14.42 -13.57
C VAL A 14 -3.92 -13.71 -13.87
N ILE A 15 -4.72 -13.35 -12.85
CA ILE A 15 -5.96 -12.59 -13.01
C ILE A 15 -5.63 -11.12 -13.06
N ASP A 16 -5.92 -10.46 -14.18
CA ASP A 16 -5.67 -9.03 -14.32
C ASP A 16 -6.64 -8.21 -13.44
N THR A 17 -6.07 -7.49 -12.49
CA THR A 17 -6.77 -6.64 -11.52
C THR A 17 -6.22 -5.22 -11.46
N GLN A 18 -5.40 -4.80 -12.43
CA GLN A 18 -4.77 -3.47 -12.39
C GLN A 18 -5.79 -2.33 -12.27
N SER A 19 -5.54 -1.36 -11.37
CA SER A 19 -6.37 -0.19 -11.14
C SER A 19 -6.13 0.92 -12.19
N ASP A 20 -7.06 1.88 -12.28
CA ASP A 20 -6.99 3.02 -13.20
C ASP A 20 -7.23 4.34 -12.47
N ALA A 21 -6.14 5.08 -12.22
CA ALA A 21 -6.18 6.36 -11.53
C ALA A 21 -7.01 7.45 -12.24
N LYS A 22 -7.34 7.27 -13.53
CA LYS A 22 -8.19 8.22 -14.29
C LYS A 22 -9.67 7.88 -14.18
N SER A 23 -10.01 6.68 -13.72
CA SER A 23 -11.40 6.24 -13.61
C SER A 23 -12.10 6.91 -12.42
N GLN A 24 -13.37 7.23 -12.61
CA GLN A 24 -14.25 7.76 -11.57
C GLN A 24 -15.15 6.69 -10.95
N SER A 25 -15.15 5.46 -11.48
CA SER A 25 -15.91 4.35 -10.90
C SER A 25 -15.21 3.78 -9.66
N GLN A 26 -15.95 3.06 -8.82
CA GLN A 26 -15.42 2.18 -7.77
C GLN A 26 -16.01 0.77 -7.98
N PRO A 27 -15.19 -0.25 -8.28
CA PRO A 27 -13.75 -0.17 -8.46
C PRO A 27 -13.39 0.62 -9.72
N SER A 28 -12.16 1.12 -9.82
CA SER A 28 -11.67 1.90 -10.96
C SER A 28 -11.67 1.07 -12.25
N THR A 29 -11.45 -0.23 -12.11
CA THR A 29 -11.57 -1.21 -13.20
C THR A 29 -12.46 -2.38 -12.79
N GLU A 30 -13.47 -2.69 -13.59
CA GLU A 30 -14.41 -3.80 -13.30
C GLU A 30 -13.73 -5.18 -13.26
N LYS A 31 -12.55 -5.31 -13.89
CA LYS A 31 -11.76 -6.56 -13.88
C LYS A 31 -11.27 -6.96 -12.49
N GLN A 32 -11.14 -6.03 -11.54
CA GLN A 32 -10.82 -6.35 -10.14
C GLN A 32 -11.85 -7.31 -9.51
N LYS A 33 -13.13 -7.16 -9.87
CA LYS A 33 -14.20 -8.05 -9.39
C LYS A 33 -14.04 -9.49 -9.87
N ASN A 34 -13.21 -9.78 -10.88
CA ASN A 34 -12.97 -11.15 -11.33
C ASN A 34 -12.24 -11.96 -10.26
N LEU A 35 -11.21 -11.38 -9.64
CA LEU A 35 -10.54 -11.99 -8.49
C LEU A 35 -11.51 -12.08 -7.31
N GLY A 36 -12.23 -11.00 -6.99
CA GLY A 36 -13.19 -11.00 -5.88
C GLY A 36 -14.27 -12.10 -5.97
N ARG A 37 -14.80 -12.38 -7.17
CA ARG A 37 -15.76 -13.49 -7.38
C ARG A 37 -15.14 -14.85 -7.10
N LEU A 38 -13.92 -15.09 -7.58
CA LEU A 38 -13.18 -16.33 -7.29
C LEU A 38 -12.93 -16.49 -5.79
N LEU A 39 -12.51 -15.41 -5.11
CA LEU A 39 -12.24 -15.44 -3.67
C LEU A 39 -13.52 -15.77 -2.87
N VAL A 40 -14.67 -15.21 -3.25
CA VAL A 40 -15.95 -15.55 -2.63
C VAL A 40 -16.28 -17.03 -2.83
N GLU A 41 -16.14 -17.56 -4.05
CA GLU A 41 -16.37 -18.98 -4.33
C GLU A 41 -15.48 -19.87 -3.44
N GLU A 42 -14.19 -19.56 -3.35
CA GLU A 42 -13.25 -20.32 -2.53
C GLU A 42 -13.53 -20.23 -1.02
N LEU A 43 -13.91 -19.05 -0.52
CA LEU A 43 -14.30 -18.86 0.89
C LEU A 43 -15.56 -19.67 1.23
N LEU A 44 -16.55 -19.70 0.33
CA LEU A 44 -17.74 -20.52 0.48
C LEU A 44 -17.39 -22.02 0.48
N GLU A 45 -16.48 -22.46 -0.39
CA GLU A 45 -15.98 -23.84 -0.42
C GLU A 45 -15.22 -24.24 0.85
N ILE A 46 -14.47 -23.31 1.44
CA ILE A 46 -13.81 -23.50 2.75
C ILE A 46 -14.85 -23.68 3.88
N GLY A 47 -16.08 -23.18 3.70
CA GLY A 47 -17.16 -23.26 4.69
C GLY A 47 -17.50 -21.92 5.36
N ILE A 48 -16.96 -20.80 4.85
CA ILE A 48 -17.26 -19.45 5.34
C ILE A 48 -18.54 -18.95 4.64
N SER A 49 -19.69 -19.27 5.23
CA SER A 49 -21.00 -19.17 4.58
C SER A 49 -21.51 -17.75 4.31
N ASP A 50 -20.94 -16.74 4.95
CA ASP A 50 -21.33 -15.33 4.77
C ASP A 50 -20.44 -14.58 3.76
N ALA A 51 -19.51 -15.27 3.11
CA ALA A 51 -18.65 -14.69 2.10
C ALA A 51 -19.46 -14.10 0.94
N HIS A 52 -19.22 -12.83 0.61
CA HIS A 52 -19.89 -12.16 -0.50
C HIS A 52 -19.10 -10.97 -1.02
N LEU A 53 -19.39 -10.61 -2.27
CA LEU A 53 -18.88 -9.44 -2.97
C LEU A 53 -19.94 -8.34 -2.95
N ASP A 54 -19.59 -7.11 -2.59
CA ASP A 54 -20.51 -5.96 -2.65
C ASP A 54 -20.48 -5.25 -4.02
N GLU A 55 -21.28 -4.19 -4.16
CA GLU A 55 -21.37 -3.39 -5.39
C GLU A 55 -20.06 -2.67 -5.76
N HIS A 56 -19.22 -2.37 -4.77
CA HIS A 56 -17.91 -1.72 -4.90
C HIS A 56 -16.77 -2.73 -5.14
N GLY A 57 -17.11 -4.01 -5.19
CA GLY A 57 -16.16 -5.09 -5.44
C GLY A 57 -15.40 -5.53 -4.19
N TYR A 58 -15.77 -5.09 -2.99
CA TYR A 58 -15.13 -5.59 -1.78
C TYR A 58 -15.66 -6.97 -1.41
N VAL A 59 -14.75 -7.84 -0.98
CA VAL A 59 -15.10 -9.15 -0.42
C VAL A 59 -15.16 -9.01 1.10
N TYR A 60 -16.29 -9.41 1.69
CA TYR A 60 -16.46 -9.54 3.13
C TYR A 60 -16.73 -11.01 3.49
N ALA A 61 -16.12 -11.49 4.57
CA ALA A 61 -16.34 -12.83 5.08
C ALA A 61 -16.04 -12.93 6.58
N THR A 62 -16.56 -13.98 7.23
CA THR A 62 -16.37 -14.24 8.66
C THR A 62 -15.89 -15.66 8.94
N ILE A 63 -14.75 -15.78 9.62
CA ILE A 63 -14.40 -17.00 10.34
C ILE A 63 -15.08 -16.90 11.72
N PRO A 64 -16.08 -17.75 12.01
CA PRO A 64 -16.82 -17.66 13.27
C PRO A 64 -15.94 -18.03 14.46
N SER A 65 -16.14 -17.36 15.61
CA SER A 65 -15.50 -17.75 16.87
C SER A 65 -15.76 -19.22 17.20
N ASN A 66 -14.72 -19.90 17.71
CA ASN A 66 -14.81 -21.30 18.16
C ASN A 66 -14.43 -21.48 19.66
N THR A 67 -14.27 -20.37 20.37
CA THR A 67 -13.97 -20.31 21.82
C THR A 67 -15.23 -20.00 22.63
N PRO A 68 -15.38 -20.53 23.86
CA PRO A 68 -16.46 -20.14 24.76
C PRO A 68 -16.27 -18.75 25.39
N LYS A 69 -15.12 -18.08 25.18
CA LYS A 69 -14.87 -16.72 25.67
C LYS A 69 -15.70 -15.71 24.88
N ASN A 70 -16.47 -14.88 25.59
CA ASN A 70 -17.34 -13.86 24.98
C ASN A 70 -16.70 -12.47 24.88
N ASN A 71 -15.46 -12.33 25.35
CA ASN A 71 -14.74 -11.06 25.44
C ASN A 71 -13.51 -10.99 24.54
N VAL A 72 -13.33 -11.94 23.62
CA VAL A 72 -12.28 -11.86 22.60
C VAL A 72 -12.69 -10.79 21.58
N PRO A 73 -11.86 -9.76 21.35
CA PRO A 73 -12.13 -8.74 20.34
C PRO A 73 -12.28 -9.34 18.94
N VAL A 74 -13.13 -8.75 18.13
CA VAL A 74 -13.28 -9.09 16.73
C VAL A 74 -12.14 -8.44 15.95
N ILE A 75 -11.30 -9.24 15.31
CA ILE A 75 -10.20 -8.71 14.49
C ILE A 75 -10.54 -8.81 13.00
N CYS A 76 -10.08 -7.86 12.21
CA CYS A 76 -10.12 -7.89 10.75
C CYS A 76 -8.72 -8.18 10.21
N ILE A 77 -8.61 -9.07 9.24
CA ILE A 77 -7.42 -9.25 8.42
C ILE A 77 -7.78 -8.85 6.99
N CYS A 78 -7.01 -7.93 6.40
CA CYS A 78 -7.33 -7.37 5.10
C CYS A 78 -6.12 -7.31 4.16
N ALA A 79 -6.43 -7.32 2.87
CA ALA A 79 -5.48 -7.24 1.77
C ALA A 79 -6.18 -6.58 0.56
N HIS A 80 -5.45 -6.08 -0.42
CA HIS A 80 -6.05 -5.45 -1.60
C HIS A 80 -5.94 -6.32 -2.86
N MET A 81 -6.94 -6.22 -3.74
CA MET A 81 -7.02 -7.08 -4.93
C MET A 81 -6.40 -6.48 -6.18
N ASP A 82 -6.23 -5.16 -6.24
CA ASP A 82 -5.66 -4.52 -7.40
C ASP A 82 -4.14 -4.69 -7.48
N THR A 83 -3.57 -4.17 -8.56
CA THR A 83 -2.12 -4.14 -8.78
C THR A 83 -1.79 -2.78 -9.36
N ALA A 84 -0.59 -2.28 -9.05
CA ALA A 84 -0.15 -0.96 -9.46
C ALA A 84 -0.33 -0.65 -10.97
N PRO A 85 -0.67 0.60 -11.32
CA PRO A 85 -0.71 1.06 -12.71
C PRO A 85 0.69 1.33 -13.31
N ASP A 86 1.75 1.32 -12.50
CA ASP A 86 3.14 1.65 -12.85
C ASP A 86 3.76 0.69 -13.87
N PHE A 87 3.37 -0.59 -13.83
CA PHE A 87 3.76 -1.60 -14.81
C PHE A 87 2.60 -2.55 -15.08
N SER A 88 2.53 -3.15 -16.28
CA SER A 88 1.37 -3.97 -16.63
C SER A 88 1.25 -5.21 -15.74
N GLY A 89 0.08 -5.42 -15.14
CA GLY A 89 -0.34 -6.66 -14.48
C GLY A 89 -1.20 -7.57 -15.38
N THR A 90 -1.22 -7.32 -16.69
CA THR A 90 -2.04 -8.08 -17.65
C THR A 90 -1.22 -9.24 -18.23
N ASN A 91 -1.77 -10.47 -18.19
CA ASN A 91 -1.11 -11.69 -18.68
C ASN A 91 0.22 -12.02 -17.96
N VAL A 92 0.26 -11.85 -16.64
CA VAL A 92 1.41 -12.24 -15.81
C VAL A 92 1.77 -13.70 -16.05
N LYS A 93 3.06 -14.00 -16.20
CA LYS A 93 3.60 -15.35 -16.34
C LYS A 93 4.54 -15.67 -15.18
N PRO A 94 4.01 -16.16 -14.05
CA PRO A 94 4.85 -16.41 -12.90
C PRO A 94 5.88 -17.52 -13.20
N GLN A 95 7.11 -17.32 -12.72
CA GLN A 95 8.22 -18.26 -12.79
C GLN A 95 8.58 -18.69 -11.38
N ILE A 96 8.95 -19.95 -11.18
CA ILE A 96 9.45 -20.44 -9.88
C ILE A 96 10.92 -20.79 -10.02
N VAL A 97 11.76 -20.02 -9.35
CA VAL A 97 13.17 -20.31 -9.14
C VAL A 97 13.27 -21.22 -7.92
N LYS A 98 13.30 -22.53 -8.17
CA LYS A 98 13.31 -23.54 -7.10
C LYS A 98 14.65 -23.61 -6.39
N ASN A 99 14.62 -23.77 -5.07
CA ASN A 99 15.79 -23.94 -4.22
C ASN A 99 16.89 -22.93 -4.59
N TYR A 100 16.56 -21.64 -4.57
CA TYR A 100 17.43 -20.56 -4.98
C TYR A 100 18.79 -20.65 -4.28
N GLN A 101 19.88 -20.69 -5.05
CA GLN A 101 21.24 -20.92 -4.53
C GLN A 101 22.05 -19.62 -4.37
N GLY A 102 21.40 -18.46 -4.39
CA GLY A 102 22.06 -17.16 -4.42
C GLY A 102 22.40 -16.69 -5.85
N GLY A 103 22.81 -15.42 -5.96
CA GLY A 103 23.19 -14.77 -7.22
C GLY A 103 22.02 -14.09 -7.94
N ASP A 104 22.32 -13.34 -8.99
CA ASP A 104 21.32 -12.59 -9.74
C ASP A 104 20.30 -13.52 -10.43
N ILE A 105 19.01 -13.12 -10.43
CA ILE A 105 17.93 -13.84 -11.12
C ILE A 105 17.62 -13.13 -12.44
N ARG A 106 17.84 -13.81 -13.56
CA ARG A 106 17.52 -13.29 -14.91
C ARG A 106 16.11 -13.70 -15.30
N LEU A 107 15.31 -12.75 -15.76
CA LEU A 107 13.92 -13.01 -16.12
C LEU A 107 13.80 -13.48 -17.58
N PRO A 108 13.04 -14.56 -17.86
CA PRO A 108 13.10 -15.25 -19.16
C PRO A 108 12.36 -14.54 -20.31
N GLY A 109 11.38 -13.69 -20.01
CA GLY A 109 10.59 -12.92 -20.98
C GLY A 109 11.26 -11.61 -21.43
N ASP A 110 12.07 -10.97 -20.57
CA ASP A 110 12.99 -9.90 -20.93
C ASP A 110 14.33 -10.04 -20.18
N THR A 111 15.35 -10.54 -20.88
CA THR A 111 16.67 -10.81 -20.30
C THR A 111 17.45 -9.57 -19.87
N ASN A 112 16.99 -8.36 -20.21
CA ASN A 112 17.55 -7.12 -19.67
C ASN A 112 17.09 -6.86 -18.23
N GLN A 113 15.94 -7.42 -17.84
CA GLN A 113 15.44 -7.39 -16.47
C GLN A 113 16.17 -8.46 -15.65
N VAL A 114 16.87 -8.00 -14.62
CA VAL A 114 17.64 -8.86 -13.73
C VAL A 114 17.43 -8.40 -12.30
N ILE A 115 16.92 -9.29 -11.46
CA ILE A 115 16.83 -9.06 -10.02
C ILE A 115 18.22 -9.25 -9.45
N ARG A 116 18.89 -8.15 -9.13
CA ARG A 116 20.29 -8.17 -8.69
C ARG A 116 20.39 -8.26 -7.19
N VAL A 117 21.36 -9.04 -6.71
CA VAL A 117 21.67 -9.11 -5.27
C VAL A 117 22.22 -7.78 -4.74
N SER A 118 22.84 -6.95 -5.60
CA SER A 118 23.30 -5.61 -5.23
C SER A 118 22.15 -4.66 -4.91
N ASP A 119 21.04 -4.81 -5.64
CA ASP A 119 19.89 -3.91 -5.61
C ASP A 119 18.87 -4.43 -4.58
N HIS A 120 18.83 -5.75 -4.38
CA HIS A 120 17.98 -6.44 -3.41
C HIS A 120 18.82 -7.35 -2.50
N PRO A 121 19.49 -6.79 -1.46
CA PRO A 121 20.34 -7.56 -0.55
C PRO A 121 19.62 -8.69 0.19
N VAL A 122 18.29 -8.58 0.35
CA VAL A 122 17.43 -9.59 0.99
C VAL A 122 17.53 -10.97 0.34
N LEU A 123 17.87 -11.05 -0.96
CA LEU A 123 18.10 -12.32 -1.66
C LEU A 123 19.12 -13.21 -0.93
N LYS A 124 20.07 -12.65 -0.19
CA LYS A 124 21.05 -13.42 0.59
C LYS A 124 20.39 -14.26 1.70
N ASP A 125 19.27 -13.81 2.22
CA ASP A 125 18.51 -14.47 3.29
C ASP A 125 17.53 -15.52 2.72
N LEU A 126 17.34 -15.54 1.41
CA LEU A 126 16.41 -16.45 0.70
C LEU A 126 17.11 -17.67 0.08
N ILE A 127 18.37 -17.92 0.41
CA ILE A 127 19.08 -19.12 -0.08
C ILE A 127 18.38 -20.38 0.43
N GLY A 128 18.01 -21.27 -0.50
CA GLY A 128 17.24 -22.48 -0.24
C GLY A 128 15.73 -22.33 -0.40
N HIS A 129 15.23 -21.10 -0.57
CA HIS A 129 13.80 -20.85 -0.80
C HIS A 129 13.40 -21.11 -2.25
N ASP A 130 12.11 -21.32 -2.47
CA ASP A 130 11.49 -21.20 -3.79
C ASP A 130 11.06 -19.74 -3.96
N ILE A 131 11.57 -19.07 -4.99
CA ILE A 131 11.26 -17.66 -5.29
C ILE A 131 10.35 -17.61 -6.51
N VAL A 132 9.21 -16.94 -6.35
CA VAL A 132 8.29 -16.66 -7.45
C VAL A 132 8.60 -15.29 -8.03
N THR A 133 8.78 -15.20 -9.34
CA THR A 133 9.02 -13.95 -10.09
C THR A 133 8.03 -13.83 -11.23
N SER A 134 7.94 -12.67 -11.90
CA SER A 134 7.33 -12.60 -13.24
C SER A 134 8.28 -13.15 -14.32
N ASP A 135 7.89 -13.10 -15.60
CA ASP A 135 8.81 -13.35 -16.73
C ASP A 135 9.62 -12.10 -17.11
N GLY A 136 9.43 -10.97 -16.43
CA GLY A 136 10.08 -9.68 -16.71
C GLY A 136 9.33 -8.80 -17.72
N THR A 137 8.20 -9.26 -18.28
CA THR A 137 7.36 -8.45 -19.18
C THR A 137 6.17 -7.77 -18.49
N THR A 138 5.94 -8.12 -17.23
CA THR A 138 4.87 -7.62 -16.35
C THR A 138 5.41 -7.43 -14.94
N LEU A 139 4.66 -6.73 -14.08
CA LEU A 139 4.80 -6.93 -12.64
C LEU A 139 4.36 -8.35 -12.25
N LEU A 140 4.60 -8.77 -11.00
CA LEU A 140 4.15 -10.07 -10.51
C LEU A 140 2.77 -9.98 -9.86
N GLY A 141 2.52 -8.93 -9.08
CA GLY A 141 1.34 -8.78 -8.24
C GLY A 141 1.45 -9.55 -6.93
N ALA A 142 2.67 -9.65 -6.36
CA ALA A 142 2.86 -10.06 -4.98
C ALA A 142 2.19 -9.05 -4.04
N ASP A 143 2.37 -7.76 -4.33
CA ASP A 143 1.56 -6.65 -3.83
C ASP A 143 0.20 -6.61 -4.56
N ASP A 144 -0.92 -7.01 -3.96
CA ASP A 144 -1.06 -7.64 -2.63
C ASP A 144 -1.75 -9.03 -2.71
N LYS A 145 -1.54 -9.74 -3.82
CA LYS A 145 -2.10 -11.09 -3.97
C LYS A 145 -1.38 -12.13 -3.12
N ALA A 146 -0.18 -11.83 -2.63
CA ALA A 146 0.49 -12.64 -1.61
C ALA A 146 -0.31 -12.58 -0.30
N GLY A 147 -0.63 -11.38 0.20
CA GLY A 147 -1.47 -11.19 1.39
C GLY A 147 -2.83 -11.87 1.25
N ILE A 148 -3.48 -11.75 0.09
CA ILE A 148 -4.73 -12.48 -0.20
C ILE A 148 -4.52 -14.00 -0.07
N ALA A 149 -3.49 -14.57 -0.71
CA ALA A 149 -3.23 -16.00 -0.65
C ALA A 149 -2.95 -16.48 0.76
N GLU A 150 -2.24 -15.69 1.55
CA GLU A 150 -1.92 -15.97 2.94
C GLU A 150 -3.16 -15.97 3.83
N ILE A 151 -4.03 -14.97 3.68
CA ILE A 151 -5.31 -14.87 4.40
C ILE A 151 -6.20 -16.08 4.05
N MET A 152 -6.31 -16.40 2.77
CA MET A 152 -7.10 -17.54 2.29
C MET A 152 -6.60 -18.88 2.86
N ALA A 153 -5.27 -19.08 2.89
CA ALA A 153 -4.66 -20.28 3.46
C ALA A 153 -4.81 -20.33 5.00
N ALA A 154 -4.67 -19.21 5.69
CA ALA A 154 -4.89 -19.14 7.14
C ALA A 154 -6.36 -19.41 7.51
N ALA A 155 -7.30 -18.89 6.72
CA ALA A 155 -8.73 -19.13 6.89
C ALA A 155 -9.07 -20.62 6.75
N GLU A 156 -8.60 -21.26 5.68
CA GLU A 156 -8.76 -22.72 5.49
C GLU A 156 -8.13 -23.51 6.64
N PHE A 157 -6.95 -23.11 7.10
CA PHE A 157 -6.27 -23.78 8.20
C PHE A 157 -7.07 -23.68 9.51
N LEU A 158 -7.54 -22.50 9.89
CA LEU A 158 -8.31 -22.30 11.12
C LEU A 158 -9.64 -23.09 11.10
N ILE A 159 -10.36 -23.07 9.98
CA ILE A 159 -11.61 -23.82 9.82
C ILE A 159 -11.37 -25.34 9.94
N ASN A 160 -10.30 -25.84 9.33
CA ASN A 160 -9.98 -27.28 9.35
C ASN A 160 -9.33 -27.76 10.67
N ASN A 161 -8.96 -26.86 11.58
CA ASN A 161 -8.28 -27.19 12.85
C ASN A 161 -9.03 -26.57 14.06
N PRO A 162 -10.23 -27.06 14.40
CA PRO A 162 -11.10 -26.46 15.43
C PRO A 162 -10.56 -26.53 16.88
N ASP A 163 -9.46 -27.27 17.09
CA ASP A 163 -8.74 -27.30 18.37
C ASP A 163 -7.94 -26.02 18.61
N ILE A 164 -7.63 -25.26 17.55
CA ILE A 164 -6.99 -23.95 17.64
C ILE A 164 -8.06 -22.93 17.99
N LYS A 165 -8.02 -22.40 19.21
CA LYS A 165 -9.02 -21.46 19.70
C LYS A 165 -8.76 -20.05 19.19
N HIS A 166 -9.81 -19.43 18.68
CA HIS A 166 -9.80 -18.05 18.20
C HIS A 166 -11.17 -17.39 18.40
N GLY A 167 -11.17 -16.06 18.52
CA GLY A 167 -12.38 -15.24 18.45
C GLY A 167 -12.92 -15.14 17.02
N THR A 168 -13.87 -14.23 16.80
CA THR A 168 -14.39 -13.94 15.46
C THR A 168 -13.32 -13.21 14.65
N ILE A 169 -13.07 -13.66 13.42
CA ILE A 169 -12.13 -13.02 12.49
C ILE A 169 -12.91 -12.58 11.26
N ARG A 170 -12.75 -11.31 10.89
CA ARG A 170 -13.32 -10.72 9.69
C ARG A 170 -12.26 -10.69 8.60
N ILE A 171 -12.67 -11.02 7.39
CA ILE A 171 -11.83 -10.90 6.20
C ILE A 171 -12.40 -9.77 5.35
N LEU A 172 -11.51 -8.90 4.88
CA LEU A 172 -11.84 -7.82 3.94
C LEU A 172 -10.81 -7.81 2.80
N PHE A 173 -11.27 -7.99 1.57
CA PHE A 173 -10.43 -7.74 0.39
C PHE A 173 -10.89 -6.46 -0.32
N THR A 174 -10.00 -5.46 -0.39
CA THR A 174 -10.30 -4.13 -0.93
C THR A 174 -10.00 -4.00 -2.42
N THR A 175 -10.45 -2.89 -3.02
CA THR A 175 -10.25 -2.52 -4.42
C THR A 175 -9.70 -1.10 -4.48
N ASP A 176 -8.80 -0.81 -5.42
CA ASP A 176 -8.24 0.52 -5.67
C ASP A 176 -7.30 1.05 -4.56
N GLU A 177 -6.58 0.18 -3.85
CA GLU A 177 -5.56 0.60 -2.87
C GLU A 177 -4.48 1.42 -3.57
N GLU A 178 -3.98 0.94 -4.71
CA GLU A 178 -2.82 1.47 -5.44
C GLU A 178 -3.05 2.89 -5.99
N ILE A 179 -4.31 3.33 -6.02
CA ILE A 179 -4.70 4.69 -6.43
C ILE A 179 -5.27 5.50 -5.25
N GLY A 180 -5.06 5.02 -4.03
CA GLY A 180 -5.38 5.67 -2.76
C GLY A 180 -6.85 5.63 -2.37
N ARG A 181 -7.65 4.71 -2.93
CA ARG A 181 -9.11 4.64 -2.80
C ARG A 181 -9.62 3.35 -2.16
N GLY A 182 -8.72 2.46 -1.74
CA GLY A 182 -8.97 1.15 -1.13
C GLY A 182 -10.10 1.11 -0.10
N VAL A 183 -10.15 2.12 0.77
CA VAL A 183 -11.11 2.17 1.88
C VAL A 183 -12.23 3.20 1.73
N ASP A 184 -12.36 3.87 0.58
CA ASP A 184 -13.32 4.97 0.38
C ASP A 184 -14.78 4.56 0.59
N LYS A 185 -15.09 3.28 0.35
CA LYS A 185 -16.44 2.73 0.40
C LYS A 185 -16.61 1.59 1.40
N VAL A 186 -15.60 1.30 2.22
CA VAL A 186 -15.66 0.20 3.18
C VAL A 186 -16.76 0.49 4.21
N ASP A 187 -17.66 -0.47 4.39
CA ASP A 187 -18.70 -0.39 5.41
C ASP A 187 -18.16 -0.93 6.73
N LEU A 188 -17.60 -0.05 7.56
CA LEU A 188 -17.05 -0.41 8.88
C LEU A 188 -18.10 -0.98 9.84
N LYS A 189 -19.37 -0.59 9.71
CA LYS A 189 -20.43 -1.12 10.57
C LYS A 189 -20.73 -2.57 10.22
N LYS A 190 -20.79 -2.87 8.93
CA LYS A 190 -20.94 -4.23 8.40
C LYS A 190 -19.71 -5.08 8.68
N LEU A 191 -18.51 -4.49 8.62
CA LEU A 191 -17.26 -5.16 8.96
C LEU A 191 -17.25 -5.56 10.44
N GLY A 192 -17.67 -4.67 11.34
CA GLY A 192 -17.92 -4.99 12.74
C GLY A 192 -16.70 -5.50 13.51
N ALA A 193 -15.50 -5.10 13.10
CA ALA A 193 -14.25 -5.42 13.78
C ALA A 193 -13.83 -4.31 14.74
N ASP A 194 -13.20 -4.68 15.85
CA ASP A 194 -12.61 -3.77 16.83
C ASP A 194 -11.26 -3.25 16.33
N PHE A 195 -10.46 -4.13 15.72
CA PHE A 195 -9.11 -3.84 15.22
C PHE A 195 -8.87 -4.50 13.86
N GLY A 196 -7.95 -3.96 13.05
CA GLY A 196 -7.57 -4.50 11.76
C GLY A 196 -6.09 -4.87 11.68
N TYR A 197 -5.69 -5.61 10.66
CA TYR A 197 -4.31 -5.83 10.22
C TYR A 197 -4.30 -5.94 8.69
N THR A 198 -3.54 -5.09 8.01
CA THR A 198 -3.23 -5.29 6.58
C THR A 198 -2.11 -6.33 6.46
N LEU A 199 -2.21 -7.23 5.48
CA LEU A 199 -1.11 -8.14 5.10
C LEU A 199 -0.48 -7.65 3.80
N ASP A 200 0.14 -6.47 3.86
CA ASP A 200 0.59 -5.71 2.69
C ASP A 200 2.01 -5.18 2.91
N GLY A 201 2.79 -5.90 3.72
CA GLY A 201 4.17 -5.53 4.05
C GLY A 201 5.19 -6.29 3.23
N GLU A 202 6.41 -5.76 3.17
CA GLU A 202 7.49 -6.38 2.40
C GLU A 202 8.13 -7.56 3.17
N THR A 203 9.19 -7.30 3.92
CA THR A 203 10.13 -8.32 4.43
C THR A 203 9.54 -9.20 5.53
N ALA A 204 9.80 -10.51 5.47
CA ALA A 204 9.38 -11.45 6.50
C ALA A 204 9.71 -10.99 7.94
N GLY A 205 8.70 -11.00 8.81
CA GLY A 205 8.82 -10.60 10.21
C GLY A 205 8.67 -9.10 10.48
N THR A 206 8.49 -8.26 9.45
CA THR A 206 8.23 -6.84 9.66
C THR A 206 6.79 -6.56 10.07
N ILE A 207 6.63 -5.59 10.97
CA ILE A 207 5.35 -5.03 11.39
C ILE A 207 5.50 -3.52 11.32
N GLU A 208 4.56 -2.85 10.68
CA GLU A 208 4.63 -1.40 10.49
C GLU A 208 3.46 -0.76 11.22
N ASP A 209 3.79 0.08 12.20
CA ASP A 209 2.82 0.81 13.03
C ASP A 209 2.88 2.32 12.82
N GLU A 210 3.59 2.77 11.79
CA GLU A 210 3.82 4.18 11.51
C GLU A 210 3.86 4.43 10.01
N THR A 211 3.19 5.48 9.56
CA THR A 211 3.18 5.94 8.17
C THR A 211 3.58 7.41 8.09
N PHE A 212 3.85 7.92 6.89
CA PHE A 212 3.83 9.36 6.72
C PHE A 212 2.42 9.91 6.98
N SER A 213 2.36 11.15 7.42
CA SER A 213 1.24 12.03 7.15
C SER A 213 1.45 12.68 5.78
N ALA A 214 0.37 12.92 5.05
CA ALA A 214 0.39 13.35 3.67
C ALA A 214 -0.62 14.45 3.37
N ASP A 215 -0.13 15.54 2.77
CA ASP A 215 -0.94 16.59 2.18
C ASP A 215 -0.57 16.74 0.69
N ALA A 216 -1.56 17.02 -0.15
CA ALA A 216 -1.36 17.50 -1.51
C ALA A 216 -1.42 19.03 -1.52
N VAL A 217 -0.57 19.67 -2.33
CA VAL A 217 -0.59 21.13 -2.52
C VAL A 217 -0.74 21.45 -3.99
N GLU A 218 -1.69 22.32 -4.31
CA GLU A 218 -1.89 22.88 -5.65
C GLU A 218 -1.57 24.37 -5.64
N ILE A 219 -0.70 24.80 -6.56
CA ILE A 219 -0.34 26.20 -6.77
C ILE A 219 -0.79 26.62 -8.16
N ALA A 220 -1.92 27.32 -8.25
CA ALA A 220 -2.43 27.86 -9.51
C ALA A 220 -1.98 29.31 -9.65
N ILE A 221 -1.25 29.60 -10.73
CA ILE A 221 -0.64 30.90 -11.02
C ILE A 221 -1.39 31.53 -12.20
N LYS A 222 -1.76 32.79 -12.06
CA LYS A 222 -2.29 33.63 -13.14
C LYS A 222 -1.28 34.71 -13.48
N GLY A 223 -0.73 34.63 -14.68
CA GLY A 223 0.19 35.60 -15.26
C GLY A 223 -0.51 36.74 -16.02
N VAL A 224 0.30 37.52 -16.74
CA VAL A 224 -0.14 38.59 -17.64
C VAL A 224 0.21 38.22 -19.08
N ALA A 225 -0.75 37.65 -19.79
CA ALA A 225 -0.61 37.24 -21.18
C ALA A 225 -0.73 38.42 -22.16
N ILE A 226 0.26 38.59 -23.03
CA ILE A 226 0.32 39.67 -24.05
C ILE A 226 0.94 39.11 -25.33
N HIS A 227 0.59 39.65 -26.49
CA HIS A 227 1.29 39.34 -27.74
C HIS A 227 2.81 39.60 -27.59
N PRO A 228 3.71 38.65 -27.92
CA PRO A 228 5.14 38.77 -27.66
C PRO A 228 5.80 40.04 -28.22
N GLY A 229 5.35 40.52 -29.38
CA GLY A 229 5.84 41.77 -29.99
C GLY A 229 5.56 43.06 -29.19
N PHE A 230 4.64 43.03 -28.22
CA PHE A 230 4.27 44.17 -27.38
C PHE A 230 4.53 43.93 -25.89
N ALA A 231 5.30 42.89 -25.56
CA ALA A 231 5.45 42.34 -24.21
C ALA A 231 6.39 43.14 -23.29
N TYR A 232 7.26 43.98 -23.85
CA TYR A 232 8.34 44.65 -23.12
C TYR A 232 7.80 45.44 -21.92
N GLY A 233 8.26 45.07 -20.71
CA GLY A 233 7.88 45.69 -19.43
C GLY A 233 6.44 45.45 -18.98
N LYS A 234 5.69 44.54 -19.62
CA LYS A 234 4.26 44.31 -19.33
C LYS A 234 3.89 42.84 -19.13
N MET A 235 4.52 41.93 -19.87
CA MET A 235 4.21 40.50 -19.78
C MET A 235 4.82 39.90 -18.52
N GLU A 236 4.03 39.08 -17.83
CA GLU A 236 4.47 38.22 -16.75
C GLU A 236 4.04 36.80 -17.08
N ASN A 237 4.99 36.00 -17.57
CA ASN A 237 4.69 34.69 -18.13
C ASN A 237 4.54 33.66 -17.00
N ALA A 238 3.34 33.09 -16.83
CA ALA A 238 3.05 32.14 -15.76
C ALA A 238 3.96 30.91 -15.75
N ILE A 239 4.45 30.45 -16.90
CA ILE A 239 5.41 29.33 -17.00
C ILE A 239 6.75 29.70 -16.36
N ARG A 240 7.21 30.95 -16.52
CA ARG A 240 8.45 31.42 -15.89
C ARG A 240 8.30 31.53 -14.38
N ILE A 241 7.19 32.06 -13.92
CA ILE A 241 6.87 32.13 -12.48
C ILE A 241 6.88 30.73 -11.88
N ALA A 242 6.22 29.77 -12.54
CA ALA A 242 6.21 28.36 -12.15
C ALA A 242 7.63 27.75 -12.10
N GLY A 243 8.50 28.07 -13.07
CA GLY A 243 9.89 27.62 -13.10
C GLY A 243 10.73 28.22 -11.96
N ASP A 244 10.53 29.50 -11.65
CA ASP A 244 11.24 30.20 -10.58
C ASP A 244 10.90 29.65 -9.19
N ILE A 245 9.65 29.19 -8.98
CA ILE A 245 9.25 28.51 -7.73
C ILE A 245 10.02 27.20 -7.57
N ILE A 246 10.02 26.33 -8.58
CA ILE A 246 10.73 25.05 -8.51
C ILE A 246 12.23 25.23 -8.35
N ALA A 247 12.83 26.18 -9.07
CA ALA A 247 14.26 26.44 -8.99
C ALA A 247 14.73 26.83 -7.58
N ARG A 248 13.83 27.31 -6.72
CA ARG A 248 14.11 27.70 -5.32
C ARG A 248 13.80 26.60 -4.30
N LEU A 249 13.26 25.45 -4.71
CA LEU A 249 13.00 24.36 -3.77
C LEU A 249 14.30 23.79 -3.21
N PRO A 250 14.32 23.43 -1.91
CA PRO A 250 15.46 22.77 -1.29
C PRO A 250 15.69 21.38 -1.89
N ARG A 251 16.87 21.16 -2.48
CA ARG A 251 17.23 19.87 -3.07
C ARG A 251 17.44 18.76 -2.05
N ASP A 252 17.71 19.10 -0.79
CA ASP A 252 17.90 18.16 0.32
C ASP A 252 16.56 17.69 0.93
N LYS A 253 15.41 18.17 0.44
CA LYS A 253 14.08 17.80 0.92
C LYS A 253 13.21 17.23 -0.19
N ALA A 254 13.82 16.43 -1.06
CA ALA A 254 13.17 15.73 -2.16
C ALA A 254 13.20 14.21 -1.91
N PRO A 255 12.26 13.42 -2.47
CA PRO A 255 12.27 11.96 -2.35
C PRO A 255 13.61 11.33 -2.72
N GLU A 256 14.22 11.80 -3.80
CA GLU A 256 15.50 11.29 -4.34
C GLU A 256 16.73 11.63 -3.48
N THR A 257 16.58 12.42 -2.41
CA THR A 257 17.68 12.79 -1.50
C THR A 257 17.36 12.54 -0.03
N THR A 258 16.20 11.97 0.30
CA THR A 258 15.74 11.76 1.68
C THR A 258 15.58 10.28 1.99
N LYS A 259 15.79 9.87 3.25
CA LYS A 259 15.68 8.47 3.66
C LYS A 259 15.19 8.31 5.10
N GLY A 260 14.81 7.10 5.50
CA GLY A 260 14.40 6.82 6.87
C GLY A 260 13.24 7.70 7.31
N ARG A 261 13.49 8.59 8.29
CA ARG A 261 12.47 9.49 8.86
C ARG A 261 12.36 10.87 8.18
N ASP A 262 13.18 11.14 7.17
CA ASP A 262 13.21 12.45 6.51
C ASP A 262 11.93 12.67 5.67
N GLY A 263 11.12 13.69 6.00
CA GLY A 263 10.03 14.12 5.13
C GLY A 263 10.50 14.90 3.89
N PHE A 264 9.61 15.14 2.92
CA PHE A 264 9.95 15.85 1.68
C PHE A 264 8.81 16.72 1.12
N ILE A 265 9.18 17.60 0.18
CA ILE A 265 8.27 18.34 -0.72
C ILE A 265 8.58 17.85 -2.13
N HIS A 266 7.60 17.25 -2.79
CA HIS A 266 7.80 16.64 -4.10
C HIS A 266 6.85 17.24 -5.15
N PRO A 267 7.35 17.93 -6.18
CA PRO A 267 6.54 18.32 -7.33
C PRO A 267 6.15 17.08 -8.14
N THR A 268 4.84 16.88 -8.35
CA THR A 268 4.30 15.70 -9.07
C THR A 268 3.77 16.01 -10.46
N GLY A 269 3.47 17.27 -10.76
CA GLY A 269 2.97 17.64 -12.08
C GLY A 269 2.96 19.14 -12.33
N VAL A 270 3.13 19.51 -13.59
CA VAL A 270 3.03 20.90 -14.05
C VAL A 270 2.23 20.98 -15.34
N THR A 271 1.34 21.96 -15.42
CA THR A 271 0.72 22.37 -16.69
C THR A 271 0.87 23.88 -16.83
N GLY A 272 1.01 24.38 -18.05
CA GLY A 272 1.19 25.81 -18.20
C GLY A 272 1.06 26.32 -19.61
N VAL A 273 0.50 27.52 -19.70
CA VAL A 273 0.49 28.42 -20.85
C VAL A 273 0.90 29.82 -20.36
N MET A 274 1.10 30.76 -21.28
CA MET A 274 1.54 32.12 -20.93
C MET A 274 0.64 32.81 -19.88
N GLU A 275 -0.68 32.60 -19.96
CA GLU A 275 -1.68 33.19 -19.06
C GLU A 275 -1.74 32.53 -17.69
N LYS A 276 -1.53 31.21 -17.61
CA LYS A 276 -1.75 30.44 -16.38
C LYS A 276 -0.87 29.21 -16.33
N ALA A 277 -0.42 28.87 -15.13
CA ALA A 277 0.30 27.64 -14.85
C ALA A 277 -0.22 27.02 -13.56
N ASN A 278 -0.11 25.70 -13.45
CA ASN A 278 -0.49 24.96 -12.26
C ASN A 278 0.62 24.01 -11.88
N TRP A 279 1.02 24.02 -10.61
CA TRP A 279 1.88 23.01 -10.01
C TRP A 279 1.09 22.15 -9.04
N SER A 280 1.28 20.85 -9.14
CA SER A 280 0.86 19.87 -8.15
C SER A 280 2.08 19.40 -7.36
N PHE A 281 1.92 19.32 -6.04
CA PHE A 281 2.91 18.82 -5.11
C PHE A 281 2.28 17.80 -4.17
N ILE A 282 3.13 16.92 -3.66
CA ILE A 282 2.85 16.13 -2.47
C ILE A 282 3.86 16.48 -1.38
N ILE A 283 3.38 16.60 -0.15
CA ILE A 283 4.20 16.86 1.03
C ILE A 283 4.05 15.67 1.97
N ARG A 284 5.18 15.19 2.48
CA ARG A 284 5.26 14.03 3.37
C ARG A 284 6.09 14.34 4.59
N ASP A 285 5.60 13.92 5.75
CA ASP A 285 6.35 13.94 7.00
C ASP A 285 5.71 12.97 8.01
N PHE A 286 6.49 12.40 8.93
CA PHE A 286 5.95 11.54 9.98
C PHE A 286 5.12 12.32 11.02
N THR A 287 5.29 13.64 11.07
CA THR A 287 4.65 14.54 12.02
C THR A 287 3.80 15.59 11.31
N GLU A 288 2.66 15.95 11.89
CA GLU A 288 1.84 17.05 11.37
C GLU A 288 2.57 18.39 11.44
N GLU A 289 3.38 18.62 12.48
CA GLU A 289 4.23 19.81 12.57
C GLU A 289 5.24 19.88 11.41
N GLY A 290 5.84 18.75 11.05
CA GLY A 290 6.77 18.66 9.93
C GLY A 290 6.10 18.88 8.57
N LEU A 291 4.83 18.45 8.39
CA LEU A 291 4.00 18.81 7.24
C LEU A 291 3.79 20.32 7.18
N LYS A 292 3.30 20.94 8.26
CA LYS A 292 3.01 22.38 8.30
C LYS A 292 4.25 23.23 8.10
N THR A 293 5.40 22.79 8.60
CA THR A 293 6.69 23.44 8.35
C THR A 293 7.05 23.43 6.86
N LYS A 294 6.83 22.31 6.17
CA LYS A 294 7.11 22.16 4.73
C LYS A 294 6.10 22.90 3.85
N GLU A 295 4.82 22.88 4.21
CA GLU A 295 3.78 23.69 3.56
C GLU A 295 4.12 25.18 3.66
N ALA A 296 4.47 25.66 4.85
CA ALA A 296 4.87 27.04 5.06
C ALA A 296 6.14 27.41 4.27
N LEU A 297 7.12 26.50 4.19
CA LEU A 297 8.31 26.69 3.36
C LEU A 297 7.95 26.86 1.88
N LEU A 298 7.12 25.97 1.33
CA LEU A 298 6.67 26.02 -0.06
C LEU A 298 5.87 27.30 -0.35
N GLU A 299 4.96 27.68 0.55
CA GLU A 299 4.17 28.90 0.41
C GLU A 299 5.04 30.15 0.50
N ASN A 300 6.03 30.19 1.40
CA ASN A 300 6.96 31.30 1.52
C ASN A 300 7.84 31.45 0.27
N ILE A 301 8.36 30.34 -0.29
CA ILE A 301 9.08 30.36 -1.57
C ILE A 301 8.20 30.97 -2.66
N THR A 302 6.94 30.55 -2.73
CA THR A 302 5.96 31.07 -3.69
C THR A 302 5.75 32.57 -3.51
N LYS A 303 5.49 33.04 -2.28
CA LYS A 303 5.34 34.47 -1.96
C LYS A 303 6.57 35.28 -2.36
N GLU A 304 7.77 34.79 -2.10
CA GLU A 304 9.01 35.49 -2.45
C GLU A 304 9.25 35.57 -3.96
N VAL A 305 8.89 34.53 -4.73
CA VAL A 305 8.96 34.58 -6.20
C VAL A 305 7.96 35.60 -6.74
N MET A 306 6.73 35.60 -6.24
CA MET A 306 5.65 36.48 -6.71
C MET A 306 5.96 37.99 -6.54
N LYS A 307 6.86 38.38 -5.62
CA LYS A 307 7.31 39.78 -5.50
C LYS A 307 7.94 40.33 -6.78
N ALA A 308 8.52 39.48 -7.63
CA ALA A 308 9.08 39.88 -8.92
C ALA A 308 8.02 40.02 -10.03
N TYR A 309 6.77 39.67 -9.76
CA TYR A 309 5.66 39.58 -10.72
C TYR A 309 4.40 40.30 -10.19
N PRO A 310 4.43 41.65 -10.05
CA PRO A 310 3.37 42.43 -9.41
C PRO A 310 2.03 42.44 -10.17
N GLY A 311 2.01 42.09 -11.46
CA GLY A 311 0.79 41.94 -12.26
C GLY A 311 0.13 40.57 -12.17
N SER A 312 0.79 39.60 -11.53
CA SER A 312 0.35 38.21 -11.44
C SER A 312 -0.26 37.90 -10.07
N SER A 313 -1.02 36.82 -10.00
CA SER A 313 -1.58 36.30 -8.74
C SER A 313 -1.42 34.80 -8.66
N TYR A 314 -1.62 34.24 -7.46
CA TYR A 314 -1.63 32.80 -7.25
C TYR A 314 -2.69 32.38 -6.22
N THR A 315 -3.09 31.11 -6.26
CA THR A 315 -3.77 30.42 -5.17
C THR A 315 -2.90 29.29 -4.65
N PHE A 316 -3.01 28.99 -3.36
CA PHE A 316 -2.30 27.90 -2.70
C PHE A 316 -3.31 27.06 -1.94
N THR A 317 -3.56 25.86 -2.43
CA THR A 317 -4.59 24.97 -1.89
C THR A 317 -3.94 23.74 -1.31
N VAL A 318 -4.13 23.54 0.00
CA VAL A 318 -3.69 22.33 0.70
C VAL A 318 -4.88 21.39 0.85
N LYS A 319 -4.70 20.12 0.51
CA LYS A 319 -5.68 19.06 0.70
C LYS A 319 -5.05 17.92 1.48
N GLU A 320 -5.63 17.57 2.63
CA GLU A 320 -5.27 16.39 3.39
C GLU A 320 -5.51 15.11 2.57
N GLN A 321 -4.52 14.21 2.57
CA GLN A 321 -4.63 12.89 1.94
C GLN A 321 -4.82 11.80 3.00
N TYR A 322 -3.86 11.68 3.93
CA TYR A 322 -3.91 10.73 5.05
C TYR A 322 -3.01 11.20 6.19
N ARG A 323 -3.10 10.53 7.34
CA ARG A 323 -2.36 10.85 8.56
C ARG A 323 -1.62 9.64 9.09
N ASN A 324 -0.56 9.90 9.84
CA ASN A 324 0.27 8.88 10.46
C ASN A 324 -0.56 8.03 11.43
N MET A 325 -0.72 6.75 11.11
CA MET A 325 -1.55 5.80 11.89
C MET A 325 -1.04 5.57 13.30
N LYS A 326 0.23 5.86 13.56
CA LYS A 326 0.84 5.77 14.89
C LYS A 326 0.07 6.55 15.95
N VAL A 327 -0.51 7.70 15.58
CA VAL A 327 -1.32 8.55 16.49
C VAL A 327 -2.55 7.79 17.02
N VAL A 328 -3.10 6.86 16.23
CA VAL A 328 -4.23 6.02 16.61
C VAL A 328 -3.73 4.76 17.32
N LEU A 329 -2.70 4.09 16.80
CA LEU A 329 -2.18 2.84 17.34
C LEU A 329 -1.55 3.01 18.73
N ASP A 330 -0.89 4.14 19.02
CA ASP A 330 -0.30 4.42 20.34
C ASP A 330 -1.36 4.49 21.47
N LYS A 331 -2.65 4.62 21.13
CA LYS A 331 -3.76 4.59 22.10
C LYS A 331 -4.20 3.17 22.45
N ASN A 332 -3.86 2.19 21.63
CA ASN A 332 -4.22 0.77 21.77
C ASN A 332 -2.96 -0.09 21.50
N PRO A 333 -1.93 0.00 22.36
CA PRO A 333 -0.63 -0.64 22.12
C PRO A 333 -0.71 -2.16 21.98
N GLU A 334 -1.74 -2.79 22.57
CA GLU A 334 -1.98 -4.23 22.51
C GLU A 334 -2.11 -4.76 21.08
N ILE A 335 -2.57 -3.94 20.14
CA ILE A 335 -2.74 -4.34 18.73
C ILE A 335 -1.38 -4.70 18.12
N VAL A 336 -0.42 -3.79 18.27
CA VAL A 336 0.94 -3.99 17.75
C VAL A 336 1.68 -5.04 18.57
N GLU A 337 1.49 -5.06 19.90
CA GLU A 337 2.12 -6.07 20.76
C GLU A 337 1.65 -7.50 20.45
N ASN A 338 0.38 -7.68 20.07
CA ASN A 338 -0.16 -8.97 19.65
C ASN A 338 0.43 -9.41 18.31
N ALA A 339 0.57 -8.51 17.33
CA ALA A 339 1.26 -8.80 16.08
C ALA A 339 2.74 -9.17 16.28
N VAL A 340 3.45 -8.42 17.14
CA VAL A 340 4.85 -8.72 17.52
C VAL A 340 4.98 -10.12 18.13
N GLU A 341 4.05 -10.50 19.00
CA GLU A 341 4.03 -11.85 19.57
C GLU A 341 3.70 -12.92 18.54
N ALA A 342 2.77 -12.66 17.63
CA ALA A 342 2.40 -13.58 16.56
C ALA A 342 3.60 -13.89 15.63
N VAL A 343 4.34 -12.86 15.21
CA VAL A 343 5.56 -13.02 14.41
C VAL A 343 6.61 -13.86 15.12
N ARG A 344 6.80 -13.61 16.43
CA ARG A 344 7.72 -14.41 17.26
C ARG A 344 7.32 -15.87 17.31
N ARG A 345 6.04 -16.17 17.53
CA ARG A 345 5.51 -17.55 17.56
C ARG A 345 5.53 -18.22 16.18
N ALA A 346 5.45 -17.42 15.11
CA ALA A 346 5.67 -17.90 13.76
C ALA A 346 7.12 -18.32 13.51
N GLY A 347 8.06 -17.95 14.38
CA GLY A 347 9.46 -18.38 14.36
C GLY A 347 10.40 -17.37 13.71
N MET A 348 10.01 -16.10 13.68
CA MET A 348 10.81 -15.00 13.15
C MET A 348 11.17 -14.00 14.26
N GLU A 349 12.21 -13.21 14.04
CA GLU A 349 12.50 -12.05 14.88
C GLU A 349 11.63 -10.87 14.41
N PRO A 350 10.76 -10.30 15.26
CA PRO A 350 9.90 -9.20 14.86
C PRO A 350 10.69 -7.91 14.66
N VAL A 351 10.46 -7.23 13.54
CA VAL A 351 11.08 -5.94 13.22
C VAL A 351 9.99 -4.88 13.07
N ARG A 352 10.06 -3.81 13.86
CA ARG A 352 9.16 -2.66 13.71
C ARG A 352 9.68 -1.69 12.67
N GLY A 353 8.86 -1.41 11.66
CA GLY A 353 9.16 -0.51 10.56
C GLY A 353 8.28 0.74 10.54
N SER A 354 8.69 1.70 9.72
CA SER A 354 7.92 2.90 9.39
C SER A 354 7.78 2.98 7.87
N ILE A 355 6.57 3.21 7.39
CA ILE A 355 6.26 3.29 5.96
C ILE A 355 6.49 4.74 5.49
N ARG A 356 7.29 4.93 4.45
CA ARG A 356 7.51 6.23 3.77
C ARG A 356 6.40 6.54 2.75
N GLY A 357 5.16 6.31 3.14
CA GLY A 357 3.96 6.41 2.33
C GLY A 357 2.72 6.34 3.22
N GLY A 358 1.61 5.89 2.66
CA GLY A 358 0.39 5.57 3.39
C GLY A 358 -0.14 4.25 2.89
N THR A 359 -0.94 3.60 3.71
CA THR A 359 -1.61 2.33 3.42
C THR A 359 -3.09 2.46 3.69
N ASP A 360 -3.90 1.53 3.19
CA ASP A 360 -5.29 1.37 3.62
C ASP A 360 -5.41 1.30 5.15
N GLY A 361 -4.50 0.60 5.83
CA GLY A 361 -4.44 0.52 7.29
C GLY A 361 -4.34 1.89 7.98
N SER A 362 -3.59 2.82 7.38
CA SER A 362 -3.48 4.18 7.89
C SER A 362 -4.78 4.97 7.81
N ARG A 363 -5.54 4.80 6.72
CA ARG A 363 -6.84 5.43 6.55
C ARG A 363 -7.90 4.78 7.44
N LEU A 364 -7.94 3.44 7.50
CA LEU A 364 -8.82 2.68 8.38
C LEU A 364 -8.66 3.09 9.85
N SER A 365 -7.42 3.30 10.29
CA SER A 365 -7.11 3.76 11.64
C SER A 365 -7.83 5.07 11.99
N PHE A 366 -7.85 6.04 11.07
CA PHE A 366 -8.57 7.31 11.26
C PHE A 366 -10.08 7.20 11.02
N MET A 367 -10.55 6.15 10.34
CA MET A 367 -11.97 5.84 10.19
C MET A 367 -12.57 5.09 11.40
N GLY A 368 -11.73 4.72 12.38
CA GLY A 368 -12.15 4.06 13.62
C GLY A 368 -11.80 2.58 13.72
N LEU A 369 -11.00 2.04 12.80
CA LEU A 369 -10.46 0.68 12.85
C LEU A 369 -8.93 0.74 12.91
N PRO A 370 -8.32 0.83 14.10
CA PRO A 370 -6.86 0.85 14.24
C PRO A 370 -6.23 -0.39 13.58
N CYS A 371 -5.32 -0.17 12.63
CA CYS A 371 -4.89 -1.20 11.69
C CYS A 371 -3.41 -1.02 11.30
N PRO A 372 -2.46 -1.76 11.93
CA PRO A 372 -1.08 -1.80 11.48
C PRO A 372 -0.93 -2.73 10.26
N ASN A 373 0.26 -2.70 9.66
CA ASN A 373 0.64 -3.57 8.55
C ASN A 373 1.51 -4.74 9.02
N ILE A 374 1.30 -5.91 8.44
CA ILE A 374 2.09 -7.13 8.62
C ILE A 374 2.66 -7.52 7.25
N PHE A 375 3.87 -8.06 7.24
CA PHE A 375 4.52 -8.56 6.03
C PHE A 375 3.70 -9.62 5.26
N ALA A 376 3.92 -9.66 3.94
CA ALA A 376 3.48 -10.68 2.99
C ALA A 376 4.66 -11.25 2.15
N GLY A 377 5.89 -10.84 2.43
CA GLY A 377 7.12 -11.45 1.88
C GLY A 377 7.44 -11.07 0.43
N GLY A 378 6.62 -10.24 -0.21
CA GLY A 378 6.89 -9.71 -1.54
C GLY A 378 7.95 -8.61 -1.50
N HIS A 379 8.63 -8.37 -2.62
CA HIS A 379 9.74 -7.43 -2.76
C HIS A 379 9.73 -6.78 -4.14
N ALA A 380 10.38 -5.62 -4.25
CA ALA A 380 10.52 -4.89 -5.51
C ALA A 380 9.18 -4.59 -6.20
N PHE A 381 8.19 -4.18 -5.39
CA PHE A 381 6.84 -3.85 -5.81
C PHE A 381 6.79 -2.86 -6.98
N HIS A 382 5.68 -2.92 -7.71
CA HIS A 382 5.34 -1.99 -8.81
C HIS A 382 6.34 -2.03 -9.97
N SER A 383 7.07 -3.14 -10.13
CA SER A 383 8.15 -3.27 -11.10
C SER A 383 8.17 -4.66 -11.77
N PRO A 384 8.81 -4.80 -12.94
CA PRO A 384 9.01 -6.12 -13.55
C PRO A 384 9.98 -7.01 -12.76
N LEU A 385 10.68 -6.46 -11.77
CA LEU A 385 11.63 -7.17 -10.92
C LEU A 385 10.98 -7.72 -9.64
N GLU A 386 9.66 -7.56 -9.50
CA GLU A 386 8.90 -8.01 -8.35
C GLU A 386 9.03 -9.53 -8.13
N PHE A 387 9.24 -9.91 -6.87
CA PHE A 387 9.37 -11.31 -6.47
C PHE A 387 8.84 -11.55 -5.06
N VAL A 388 8.50 -12.80 -4.74
CA VAL A 388 8.08 -13.23 -3.40
C VAL A 388 8.66 -14.60 -3.09
N SER A 389 8.99 -14.85 -1.83
CA SER A 389 9.40 -16.19 -1.39
C SER A 389 8.19 -17.02 -0.95
N SER A 390 8.07 -18.23 -1.48
CA SER A 390 7.06 -19.20 -1.04
C SER A 390 7.12 -19.49 0.46
N GLN A 391 8.32 -19.63 1.02
CA GLN A 391 8.53 -19.91 2.44
C GLN A 391 8.22 -18.71 3.33
N ASP A 392 8.38 -17.48 2.83
CA ASP A 392 7.96 -16.31 3.58
C ASP A 392 6.44 -16.14 3.59
N MET A 393 5.75 -16.46 2.48
CA MET A 393 4.28 -16.56 2.49
C MET A 393 3.79 -17.63 3.49
N GLU A 394 4.46 -18.79 3.58
CA GLU A 394 4.14 -19.80 4.61
C GLU A 394 4.30 -19.26 6.04
N LYS A 395 5.31 -18.41 6.29
CA LYS A 395 5.50 -17.74 7.58
C LYS A 395 4.43 -16.68 7.85
N ALA A 396 3.96 -15.98 6.82
CA ALA A 396 2.86 -15.02 6.94
C ALA A 396 1.55 -15.74 7.30
N VAL A 397 1.22 -16.85 6.63
CA VAL A 397 0.09 -17.73 7.00
C VAL A 397 0.17 -18.13 8.48
N LYS A 398 1.34 -18.60 8.91
CA LYS A 398 1.56 -18.98 10.31
C LYS A 398 1.39 -17.80 11.26
N THR A 399 1.83 -16.61 10.86
CA THR A 399 1.68 -15.37 11.65
C THR A 399 0.20 -15.02 11.85
N VAL A 400 -0.64 -15.11 10.82
CA VAL A 400 -2.10 -14.88 10.95
C VAL A 400 -2.73 -15.87 11.93
N VAL A 401 -2.37 -17.15 11.84
CA VAL A 401 -2.87 -18.19 12.75
C VAL A 401 -2.42 -17.92 14.20
N GLU A 402 -1.15 -17.56 14.41
CA GLU A 402 -0.65 -17.23 15.74
C GLU A 402 -1.27 -15.94 16.29
N LEU A 403 -1.55 -14.96 15.45
CA LEU A 403 -2.25 -13.74 15.84
C LEU A 403 -3.65 -14.04 16.36
N ALA A 404 -4.40 -14.88 15.66
CA ALA A 404 -5.73 -15.32 16.09
C ALA A 404 -5.69 -16.00 17.49
N LYS A 405 -4.68 -16.85 17.72
CA LYS A 405 -4.45 -17.50 19.03
C LYS A 405 -4.08 -16.49 20.11
N VAL A 406 -3.17 -15.56 19.82
CA VAL A 406 -2.70 -14.55 20.79
C VAL A 406 -3.87 -13.69 21.29
N TRP A 407 -4.76 -13.27 20.39
CA TRP A 407 -5.97 -12.54 20.77
C TRP A 407 -6.89 -13.34 21.68
N GLU A 408 -7.10 -14.63 21.38
CA GLU A 408 -7.91 -15.51 22.22
C GLU A 408 -7.28 -15.73 23.60
N GLU A 409 -5.98 -16.00 23.66
CA GLU A 409 -5.27 -16.30 24.90
C GLU A 409 -5.23 -15.11 25.86
N ARG A 410 -5.09 -13.90 25.31
CA ARG A 410 -4.98 -12.64 26.09
C ARG A 410 -6.32 -12.03 26.47
N ALA A 411 -7.42 -12.53 25.90
CA ALA A 411 -8.80 -12.15 26.26
C ALA A 411 -9.24 -12.77 27.58
#